data_AF-A0A7K0GAJ7-F1
#
_entry.id   AF-A0A7K0GAJ7-F1
#
_cell.length_a   1.000
_cell.length_b   1.000
_cell.length_c   1.000
_cell.angle_alpha   90.00
_cell.angle_beta   90.00
_cell.angle_gamma   90.00
#
_symmetry.space_group_name_H-M   'P 1'
#
loop_
_entity.id
_entity.type
_entity.pdbx_description
1 polymer ?
#
loop_
_entity_poly.entity_id
_entity_poly.type
_entity_poly.pdbx_seq_one_letter_code
_entity_poly.pdbx_strand_id
1 'polypeptide(L)'
;RGLSRRHAVVDPEQEQLDGLPGVHADLRSDARRASNFLSAVPYYLNADNDEKIRLQENLRIFVKVIDNSKISNDKRLLDEIIVASNNQNPMNERNLKSNSVEQRSIQISFYQQPLKPALRYFYIRKDGEFDSFLNSTQKEPKKRYFEINGSKRRGANRYRHLDNEELAKIWWSWIGNAHSVNSGSVKLFSDSTYPHIFMERPSDTYWDQLSSTNFTYRASQLEELAPTQYQYLTAYGVSKYIEALVKKESATSIRKRRIDALVADRIISANANEQEISDALREDADYLNASWLRQMTYTLTEVASFVFLRKYDSLNSEVCKRVLDFEDMSYWLEHGTDQKLLDAEEMRGGILERSFEFVRQSTESYFANNRSAILVENRPKLFLGRREVISELKRTCLKFDQSWKKYPSESGLKEPGKTFLESLPELK
;
A
#
# COMPACT_ATOMS: atom_id res chain seq x y z
N ARG A 1 -35.60 -5.98 -59.67
CA ARG A 1 -35.14 -4.82 -60.48
C ARG A 1 -34.26 -3.96 -59.59
N GLY A 2 -33.05 -3.60 -60.04
CA GLY A 2 -32.31 -2.46 -59.50
C GLY A 2 -31.11 -2.79 -58.63
N LEU A 3 -29.95 -2.94 -59.27
CA LEU A 3 -28.60 -3.00 -58.72
C LEU A 3 -28.16 -1.68 -58.06
N SER A 4 -27.22 -1.77 -57.13
CA SER A 4 -26.04 -0.88 -57.14
C SER A 4 -24.81 -1.63 -56.62
N ARG A 5 -23.88 -1.88 -57.55
CA ARG A 5 -22.53 -2.39 -57.32
C ARG A 5 -21.64 -1.24 -56.87
N ARG A 6 -20.78 -1.46 -55.87
CA ARG A 6 -19.44 -0.87 -55.83
C ARG A 6 -18.43 -1.99 -55.56
N HIS A 7 -17.46 -2.08 -56.45
CA HIS A 7 -16.32 -2.98 -56.38
C HIS A 7 -15.38 -2.55 -55.26
N ALA A 8 -14.93 -3.50 -54.45
CA ALA A 8 -13.68 -3.38 -53.71
C ALA A 8 -12.68 -4.30 -54.41
N VAL A 9 -11.58 -3.71 -54.85
CA VAL A 9 -10.42 -4.38 -55.43
C VAL A 9 -9.78 -5.19 -54.31
N VAL A 10 -9.68 -6.51 -54.51
CA VAL A 10 -8.95 -7.42 -53.63
C VAL A 10 -7.46 -7.29 -53.98
N ASP A 11 -6.64 -7.05 -52.97
CA ASP A 11 -5.19 -6.99 -53.10
C ASP A 11 -4.64 -8.38 -53.46
N PRO A 12 -3.78 -8.52 -54.49
CA PRO A 12 -3.25 -9.81 -54.95
C PRO A 12 -2.32 -10.51 -53.95
N GLU A 13 -2.01 -9.90 -52.79
CA GLU A 13 -1.23 -10.52 -51.71
C GLU A 13 -2.05 -11.44 -50.79
N GLN A 14 -3.39 -11.34 -50.80
CA GLN A 14 -4.23 -12.18 -49.93
C GLN A 14 -4.47 -13.60 -50.48
N GLU A 15 -4.38 -13.80 -51.79
CA GLU A 15 -4.63 -15.12 -52.42
C GLU A 15 -3.47 -16.12 -52.25
N GLN A 16 -2.28 -15.69 -51.83
CA GLN A 16 -1.14 -16.60 -51.62
C GLN A 16 -1.06 -17.21 -50.22
N LEU A 17 -1.88 -16.75 -49.27
CA LEU A 17 -1.85 -17.22 -47.87
C LEU A 17 -2.84 -18.35 -47.55
N ASP A 18 -3.82 -18.60 -48.42
CA ASP A 18 -4.85 -19.64 -48.21
C ASP A 18 -4.37 -21.07 -48.54
N GLY A 19 -3.13 -21.23 -49.01
CA GLY A 19 -2.53 -22.53 -49.35
C GLY A 19 -1.67 -23.18 -48.26
N LEU A 20 -1.45 -22.53 -47.11
CA LEU A 20 -0.57 -23.06 -46.06
C LEU A 20 -1.39 -23.65 -44.90
N PRO A 21 -1.09 -24.87 -44.44
CA PRO A 21 -1.77 -25.46 -43.29
C PRO A 21 -1.53 -24.59 -42.05
N GLY A 22 -2.62 -24.09 -41.46
CA GLY A 22 -2.60 -23.25 -40.27
C GLY A 22 -1.97 -23.98 -39.08
N VAL A 23 -0.73 -23.63 -38.76
CA VAL A 23 -0.05 -24.04 -37.54
C VAL A 23 -0.03 -22.84 -36.59
N HIS A 24 -0.87 -22.88 -35.56
CA HIS A 24 -0.70 -22.03 -34.39
C HIS A 24 0.51 -22.53 -33.59
N ALA A 25 1.71 -22.06 -33.97
CA ALA A 25 2.94 -22.31 -33.24
C ALA A 25 3.18 -21.18 -32.22
N ASP A 26 2.95 -21.49 -30.95
CA ASP A 26 3.37 -20.62 -29.84
C ASP A 26 4.88 -20.80 -29.65
N LEU A 27 5.65 -19.79 -30.06
CA LEU A 27 7.10 -19.78 -30.04
C LEU A 27 7.58 -19.04 -28.78
N ARG A 28 8.20 -19.76 -27.82
CA ARG A 28 9.59 -19.51 -27.37
C ARG A 28 9.99 -20.29 -26.11
N SER A 29 11.09 -21.02 -26.25
CA SER A 29 12.21 -21.01 -25.30
C SER A 29 13.37 -20.21 -25.94
N ASP A 30 14.06 -19.37 -25.16
CA ASP A 30 15.21 -18.51 -25.52
C ASP A 30 14.95 -17.25 -26.37
N ALA A 31 14.73 -16.12 -25.68
CA ALA A 31 14.48 -14.81 -26.27
C ALA A 31 15.66 -14.19 -27.05
N ARG A 32 16.91 -14.66 -26.90
CA ARG A 32 18.01 -14.24 -27.80
C ARG A 32 17.89 -14.82 -29.21
N ARG A 33 17.22 -15.97 -29.38
CA ARG A 33 17.03 -16.58 -30.71
C ARG A 33 15.79 -16.06 -31.43
N ALA A 34 14.84 -15.52 -30.69
CA ALA A 34 13.56 -15.16 -31.27
C ALA A 34 13.38 -13.64 -31.50
N SER A 35 14.24 -12.80 -30.90
CA SER A 35 14.55 -11.47 -31.44
C SER A 35 15.08 -11.59 -32.88
N ASN A 36 15.96 -12.57 -33.14
CA ASN A 36 16.47 -12.82 -34.48
C ASN A 36 15.40 -13.31 -35.44
N PHE A 37 14.34 -13.99 -34.97
CA PHE A 37 13.29 -14.52 -35.84
C PHE A 37 12.34 -13.43 -36.35
N LEU A 38 11.90 -12.51 -35.47
CA LEU A 38 11.03 -11.39 -35.87
C LEU A 38 11.78 -10.30 -36.65
N SER A 39 13.10 -10.17 -36.49
CA SER A 39 13.95 -9.33 -37.34
C SER A 39 14.37 -10.03 -38.64
N ALA A 40 14.40 -11.36 -38.67
CA ALA A 40 14.72 -12.14 -39.86
C ALA A 40 13.59 -12.14 -40.87
N VAL A 41 12.32 -11.98 -40.48
CA VAL A 41 11.21 -11.95 -41.44
C VAL A 41 11.27 -10.69 -42.34
N PRO A 42 11.40 -9.45 -41.80
CA PRO A 42 11.62 -8.27 -42.62
C PRO A 42 12.94 -8.32 -43.40
N TYR A 43 14.00 -8.89 -42.83
CA TYR A 43 15.29 -9.04 -43.51
C TYR A 43 15.20 -10.04 -44.68
N TYR A 44 14.61 -11.21 -44.47
CA TYR A 44 14.38 -12.24 -45.49
C TYR A 44 13.49 -11.72 -46.61
N LEU A 45 12.43 -10.97 -46.32
CA LEU A 45 11.57 -10.40 -47.36
C LEU A 45 12.33 -9.42 -48.27
N ASN A 46 13.28 -8.67 -47.70
CA ASN A 46 14.08 -7.66 -48.39
C ASN A 46 15.45 -8.16 -48.91
N ALA A 47 15.84 -9.40 -48.62
CA ALA A 47 17.10 -9.99 -49.07
C ALA A 47 17.04 -10.44 -50.54
N ASP A 48 18.22 -10.53 -51.18
CA ASP A 48 18.32 -11.06 -52.53
C ASP A 48 18.14 -12.59 -52.57
N ASN A 49 18.02 -13.16 -53.78
CA ASN A 49 17.69 -14.58 -53.93
C ASN A 49 18.79 -15.51 -53.41
N ASP A 50 20.06 -15.11 -53.47
CA ASP A 50 21.18 -15.94 -53.01
C ASP A 50 21.28 -15.93 -51.48
N GLU A 51 21.00 -14.79 -50.84
CA GLU A 51 20.88 -14.68 -49.38
C GLU A 51 19.66 -15.46 -48.84
N LYS A 52 18.53 -15.43 -49.55
CA LYS A 52 17.33 -16.20 -49.20
C LYS A 52 17.61 -17.70 -49.19
N ILE A 53 18.28 -18.22 -50.22
CA ILE A 53 18.66 -19.64 -50.32
C ILE A 53 19.59 -20.02 -49.16
N ARG A 54 20.61 -19.20 -48.87
CA ARG A 54 21.52 -19.43 -47.72
C ARG A 54 20.80 -19.43 -46.37
N LEU A 55 19.83 -18.54 -46.18
CA LEU A 55 19.03 -18.50 -44.94
C LEU A 55 18.16 -19.75 -44.79
N GLN A 56 17.52 -20.20 -45.87
CA GLN A 56 16.69 -21.42 -45.84
C GLN A 56 17.50 -22.68 -45.50
N GLU A 57 18.72 -22.78 -46.02
CA GLU A 57 19.59 -23.95 -45.78
C GLU A 57 20.18 -23.98 -44.36
N ASN A 58 20.36 -22.82 -43.72
CA ASN A 58 21.12 -22.71 -42.46
C ASN A 58 20.27 -22.30 -41.23
N LEU A 59 19.04 -21.81 -41.40
CA LEU A 59 18.18 -21.42 -40.29
C LEU A 59 17.54 -22.64 -39.63
N ARG A 60 17.92 -22.93 -38.39
CA ARG A 60 17.26 -23.96 -37.55
C ARG A 60 16.43 -23.31 -36.45
N ILE A 61 15.12 -23.53 -36.49
CA ILE A 61 14.18 -23.07 -35.46
C ILE A 61 13.86 -24.25 -34.54
N PHE A 62 14.04 -24.05 -33.24
CA PHE A 62 13.62 -25.03 -32.23
C PHE A 62 12.25 -24.62 -31.68
N VAL A 63 11.24 -25.46 -31.91
CA VAL A 63 9.89 -25.28 -31.38
C VAL A 63 9.65 -26.34 -30.31
N LYS A 64 9.31 -25.91 -29.09
CA LYS A 64 8.89 -26.82 -28.02
C LYS A 64 7.37 -26.77 -27.90
N VAL A 65 6.71 -27.81 -28.40
CA VAL A 65 5.25 -27.97 -28.29
C VAL A 65 4.94 -28.57 -26.90
N ILE A 66 4.12 -27.89 -26.11
CA ILE A 66 3.67 -28.35 -24.80
C ILE A 66 2.22 -28.81 -24.92
N ASP A 67 1.97 -30.05 -24.52
CA ASP A 67 0.64 -30.66 -24.54
C ASP A 67 -0.27 -30.04 -23.45
N ASN A 68 -1.42 -29.50 -23.88
CA ASN A 68 -2.43 -28.86 -23.03
C ASN A 68 -2.97 -29.79 -21.92
N SER A 69 -2.82 -31.12 -22.08
CA SER A 69 -3.24 -32.11 -21.06
C SER A 69 -2.44 -32.02 -19.75
N LYS A 70 -1.23 -31.46 -19.75
CA LYS A 70 -0.35 -31.35 -18.56
C LYS A 70 -0.39 -29.99 -17.87
N ILE A 71 -0.86 -28.95 -18.56
CA ILE A 71 -0.93 -27.56 -18.07
C ILE A 71 -1.98 -27.40 -16.96
N SER A 72 -3.02 -28.24 -16.94
CA SER A 72 -4.07 -28.22 -15.92
C SER A 72 -3.60 -28.65 -14.53
N ASN A 73 -2.52 -29.44 -14.45
CA ASN A 73 -2.05 -30.03 -13.19
C ASN A 73 -0.79 -29.37 -12.61
N ASP A 74 -0.04 -28.61 -13.41
CA ASP A 74 1.21 -27.97 -12.95
C ASP A 74 1.15 -26.45 -13.08
N LYS A 75 0.52 -25.82 -12.08
CA LYS A 75 0.41 -24.35 -11.99
C LYS A 75 1.78 -23.68 -11.97
N ARG A 76 2.84 -24.32 -11.46
CA ARG A 76 4.20 -23.73 -11.37
C ARG A 76 4.83 -23.52 -12.75
N LEU A 77 4.61 -24.44 -13.70
CA LEU A 77 5.14 -24.33 -15.05
C LEU A 77 4.51 -23.14 -15.82
N LEU A 78 3.21 -22.90 -15.64
CA LEU A 78 2.52 -21.71 -16.17
C LEU A 78 3.10 -20.42 -15.57
N ASP A 79 3.47 -20.45 -14.29
CA ASP A 79 3.99 -19.29 -13.59
C ASP A 79 5.38 -18.89 -14.09
N GLU A 80 6.26 -19.87 -14.33
CA GLU A 80 7.58 -19.66 -14.92
C GLU A 80 7.48 -19.07 -16.34
N ILE A 81 6.50 -19.54 -17.12
CA ILE A 81 6.23 -19.03 -18.48
C ILE A 81 5.71 -17.58 -18.43
N ILE A 82 4.81 -17.23 -17.50
CA ILE A 82 4.29 -15.87 -17.37
C ILE A 82 5.39 -14.91 -16.88
N VAL A 83 6.24 -15.32 -15.93
CA VAL A 83 7.39 -14.53 -15.47
C VAL A 83 8.37 -14.27 -16.62
N ALA A 84 8.60 -15.25 -17.49
CA ALA A 84 9.47 -15.10 -18.66
C ALA A 84 8.88 -14.18 -19.76
N SER A 85 7.56 -14.19 -19.96
CA SER A 85 6.84 -13.34 -20.93
C SER A 85 6.81 -11.86 -20.50
N ASN A 86 6.69 -11.61 -19.20
CA ASN A 86 6.64 -10.28 -18.59
C ASN A 86 7.91 -9.44 -18.77
N ASN A 87 9.06 -10.05 -19.08
CA ASN A 87 10.33 -9.36 -19.32
C ASN A 87 10.45 -8.69 -20.71
N GLN A 88 9.42 -8.82 -21.58
CA GLN A 88 9.46 -8.31 -22.97
C GLN A 88 8.73 -6.96 -23.16
N ASN A 89 7.89 -6.55 -22.20
CA ASN A 89 7.28 -5.22 -22.13
C ASN A 89 7.82 -4.50 -20.88
N PRO A 90 8.11 -3.18 -20.91
CA PRO A 90 8.54 -2.45 -19.72
C PRO A 90 7.41 -2.48 -18.69
N MET A 91 7.50 -3.45 -17.79
CA MET A 91 6.56 -3.68 -16.72
C MET A 91 7.17 -3.18 -15.42
N ASN A 92 6.36 -2.60 -14.54
CA ASN A 92 6.87 -2.12 -13.25
C ASN A 92 7.39 -3.29 -12.39
N GLU A 93 8.34 -3.00 -11.51
CA GLU A 93 8.98 -3.98 -10.61
C GLU A 93 7.94 -4.78 -9.80
N ARG A 94 6.85 -4.11 -9.40
CA ARG A 94 5.68 -4.70 -8.73
C ARG A 94 5.11 -5.88 -9.52
N ASN A 95 4.77 -5.67 -10.79
CA ASN A 95 4.14 -6.69 -11.60
C ASN A 95 5.11 -7.85 -11.90
N LEU A 96 6.43 -7.58 -11.96
CA LEU A 96 7.44 -8.63 -12.14
C LEU A 96 7.47 -9.60 -10.95
N LYS A 97 7.29 -9.09 -9.73
CA LYS A 97 7.22 -9.90 -8.51
C LYS A 97 5.85 -10.54 -8.28
N SER A 98 4.79 -10.09 -8.95
CA SER A 98 3.40 -10.51 -8.68
C SER A 98 3.13 -12.02 -8.72
N ASN A 99 3.91 -12.77 -9.51
CA ASN A 99 3.75 -14.22 -9.67
C ASN A 99 4.64 -15.06 -8.77
N SER A 100 5.46 -14.45 -7.93
CA SER A 100 6.32 -15.19 -7.02
C SER A 100 5.53 -16.02 -6.00
N VAL A 101 6.19 -17.03 -5.44
CA VAL A 101 5.59 -17.98 -4.51
C VAL A 101 5.11 -17.26 -3.24
N GLU A 102 5.90 -16.32 -2.74
CA GLU A 102 5.59 -15.55 -1.55
C GLU A 102 4.38 -14.62 -1.76
N GLN A 103 4.26 -13.91 -2.89
CA GLN A 103 3.10 -13.04 -3.15
C GLN A 103 1.79 -13.84 -3.22
N ARG A 104 1.84 -15.05 -3.78
CA ARG A 104 0.69 -15.98 -3.81
C ARG A 104 0.35 -16.50 -2.43
N SER A 105 1.35 -16.89 -1.65
CA SER A 105 1.18 -17.35 -0.27
C SER A 105 0.52 -16.27 0.59
N ILE A 106 1.01 -15.03 0.49
CA ILE A 106 0.42 -13.87 1.15
C ILE A 106 -1.02 -13.67 0.69
N GLN A 107 -1.28 -13.64 -0.62
CA GLN A 107 -2.64 -13.50 -1.15
C GLN A 107 -3.60 -14.56 -0.59
N ILE A 108 -3.16 -15.81 -0.52
CA ILE A 108 -3.93 -16.93 0.06
C ILE A 108 -4.24 -16.69 1.55
N SER A 109 -3.25 -16.24 2.32
CA SER A 109 -3.41 -15.99 3.77
C SER A 109 -4.48 -14.93 4.10
N PHE A 110 -4.75 -13.99 3.20
CA PHE A 110 -5.75 -12.93 3.37
C PHE A 110 -7.20 -13.39 3.15
N TYR A 111 -7.45 -14.62 2.71
CA TYR A 111 -8.82 -15.11 2.52
C TYR A 111 -9.08 -16.54 2.99
N GLN A 112 -8.06 -17.25 3.46
CA GLN A 112 -8.18 -18.59 4.03
C GLN A 112 -8.15 -18.58 5.57
N GLN A 113 -8.49 -19.72 6.16
CA GLN A 113 -8.29 -19.97 7.58
C GLN A 113 -6.79 -19.82 7.93
N PRO A 114 -6.43 -19.29 9.11
CA PRO A 114 -7.28 -19.02 10.28
C PRO A 114 -7.95 -17.64 10.31
N LEU A 115 -7.94 -16.88 9.21
CA LEU A 115 -8.51 -15.53 9.21
C LEU A 115 -10.06 -15.57 9.22
N LYS A 116 -10.65 -14.79 10.13
CA LYS A 116 -12.11 -14.65 10.27
C LYS A 116 -12.73 -14.19 8.95
N PRO A 117 -13.90 -14.73 8.53
CA PRO A 117 -14.53 -14.35 7.26
C PRO A 117 -14.73 -12.84 7.05
N ALA A 118 -15.09 -12.12 8.11
CA ALA A 118 -15.34 -10.67 8.04
C ALA A 118 -14.05 -9.84 7.84
N LEU A 119 -12.88 -10.42 8.13
CA LEU A 119 -11.57 -9.80 7.92
C LEU A 119 -10.86 -10.31 6.67
N ARG A 120 -11.55 -10.99 5.75
CA ARG A 120 -10.95 -11.44 4.50
C ARG A 120 -10.83 -10.28 3.51
N TYR A 121 -9.65 -10.13 2.91
CA TYR A 121 -9.32 -9.09 1.96
C TYR A 121 -8.82 -9.68 0.65
N PHE A 122 -9.20 -9.06 -0.46
CA PHE A 122 -8.57 -9.34 -1.74
C PHE A 122 -7.20 -8.63 -1.77
N TYR A 123 -6.12 -9.40 -1.70
CA TYR A 123 -4.75 -8.90 -1.81
C TYR A 123 -4.37 -8.68 -3.28
N ILE A 124 -4.16 -7.43 -3.68
CA ILE A 124 -3.82 -7.01 -5.04
C ILE A 124 -2.31 -7.04 -5.22
N ARG A 125 -1.82 -7.97 -6.04
CA ARG A 125 -0.41 -8.19 -6.34
C ARG A 125 0.10 -7.32 -7.49
N LYS A 126 -0.79 -6.98 -8.42
CA LYS A 126 -0.46 -6.23 -9.64
C LYS A 126 -1.58 -5.27 -10.07
N ASP A 127 -1.21 -4.32 -10.90
CA ASP A 127 -2.16 -3.32 -11.42
C ASP A 127 -3.29 -3.99 -12.21
N GLY A 128 -4.52 -3.52 -12.00
CA GLY A 128 -5.72 -4.04 -12.67
C GLY A 128 -6.15 -5.45 -12.27
N GLU A 129 -5.47 -6.12 -11.32
CA GLU A 129 -5.83 -7.48 -10.88
C GLU A 129 -7.24 -7.50 -10.28
N PHE A 130 -7.60 -6.48 -9.49
CA PHE A 130 -8.88 -6.46 -8.81
C PHE A 130 -10.06 -6.25 -9.76
N ASP A 131 -9.95 -5.30 -10.70
CA ASP A 131 -10.98 -5.09 -11.71
C ASP A 131 -11.16 -6.34 -12.58
N SER A 132 -10.05 -6.99 -12.95
CA SER A 132 -10.06 -8.27 -13.67
C SER A 132 -10.77 -9.35 -12.86
N PHE A 133 -10.51 -9.43 -11.56
CA PHE A 133 -11.18 -10.36 -10.64
C PHE A 133 -12.69 -10.09 -10.55
N LEU A 134 -13.11 -8.83 -10.45
CA LEU A 134 -14.52 -8.45 -10.37
C LEU A 134 -15.28 -8.74 -11.67
N ASN A 135 -14.61 -8.75 -12.82
CA ASN A 135 -15.20 -9.12 -14.11
C ASN A 135 -15.12 -10.63 -14.42
N SER A 136 -14.26 -11.36 -13.70
CA SER A 136 -14.03 -12.79 -13.92
C SER A 136 -15.21 -13.66 -13.47
N THR A 137 -15.35 -14.80 -14.15
CA THR A 137 -16.23 -15.94 -13.78
C THR A 137 -15.49 -17.03 -13.01
N GLN A 138 -14.26 -16.77 -12.57
CA GLN A 138 -13.44 -17.71 -11.80
C GLN A 138 -14.17 -18.29 -10.59
N LYS A 139 -13.92 -19.58 -10.32
CA LYS A 139 -14.58 -20.33 -9.24
C LYS A 139 -14.06 -19.98 -7.85
N GLU A 140 -12.76 -19.71 -7.70
CA GLU A 140 -12.11 -19.37 -6.43
C GLU A 140 -10.94 -18.39 -6.66
N PRO A 141 -10.67 -17.47 -5.71
CA PRO A 141 -11.50 -17.16 -4.54
C PRO A 141 -12.84 -16.54 -4.93
N LYS A 142 -13.91 -16.81 -4.17
CA LYS A 142 -15.25 -16.25 -4.48
C LYS A 142 -15.34 -14.78 -4.08
N LYS A 143 -15.95 -13.94 -4.93
CA LYS A 143 -16.19 -12.50 -4.67
C LYS A 143 -16.85 -12.24 -3.30
N ARG A 144 -17.81 -13.09 -2.91
CA ARG A 144 -18.52 -13.03 -1.62
C ARG A 144 -17.61 -13.12 -0.39
N TYR A 145 -16.40 -13.68 -0.50
CA TYR A 145 -15.45 -13.72 0.63
C TYR A 145 -14.97 -12.32 1.01
N PHE A 146 -14.95 -11.42 0.04
CA PHE A 146 -14.44 -10.05 0.20
C PHE A 146 -15.56 -9.04 0.40
N GLU A 147 -16.81 -9.45 0.30
CA GLU A 147 -17.94 -8.53 0.35
C GLU A 147 -18.12 -7.92 1.74
N ILE A 148 -18.34 -6.60 1.78
CA ILE A 148 -18.69 -5.89 3.01
C ILE A 148 -20.18 -6.10 3.29
N ASN A 149 -20.47 -6.79 4.38
CA ASN A 149 -21.84 -7.13 4.78
C ASN A 149 -22.67 -5.86 4.95
N GLY A 150 -23.88 -5.84 4.38
CA GLY A 150 -24.78 -4.67 4.47
C GLY A 150 -24.35 -3.44 3.68
N SER A 151 -23.25 -3.50 2.91
CA SER A 151 -22.76 -2.35 2.16
C SER A 151 -23.70 -1.94 1.02
N LYS A 152 -24.12 -0.68 1.02
CA LYS A 152 -24.87 -0.04 -0.08
C LYS A 152 -23.96 0.49 -1.20
N ARG A 153 -22.64 0.31 -1.06
CA ARG A 153 -21.63 0.81 -2.01
C ARG A 153 -21.70 0.00 -3.32
N ARG A 154 -21.26 0.62 -4.42
CA ARG A 154 -21.24 0.00 -5.76
C ARG A 154 -19.79 -0.21 -6.22
N GLY A 155 -19.62 -1.11 -7.19
CA GLY A 155 -18.32 -1.40 -7.80
C GLY A 155 -17.30 -1.96 -6.81
N ALA A 156 -16.03 -1.59 -6.98
CA ALA A 156 -14.91 -2.04 -6.16
C ALA A 156 -15.11 -1.77 -4.65
N ASN A 157 -15.73 -0.64 -4.30
CA ASN A 157 -15.94 -0.21 -2.91
C ASN A 157 -16.91 -1.09 -2.10
N ARG A 158 -17.64 -2.02 -2.76
CA ARG A 158 -18.47 -3.03 -2.08
C ARG A 158 -17.63 -4.12 -1.41
N TYR A 159 -16.36 -4.23 -1.76
CA TYR A 159 -15.49 -5.34 -1.38
C TYR A 159 -14.24 -4.85 -0.65
N ARG A 160 -13.81 -5.58 0.37
CA ARG A 160 -12.53 -5.42 1.05
C ARG A 160 -11.40 -5.85 0.12
N HIS A 161 -10.50 -4.93 -0.16
CA HIS A 161 -9.31 -5.17 -0.96
C HIS A 161 -8.16 -4.33 -0.41
N LEU A 162 -6.93 -4.77 -0.63
CA LEU A 162 -5.74 -4.07 -0.20
C LEU A 162 -4.66 -4.20 -1.26
N ASP A 163 -3.95 -3.10 -1.49
CA ASP A 163 -2.90 -3.00 -2.49
C ASP A 163 -1.55 -3.41 -1.86
N ASN A 164 -0.79 -4.30 -2.51
CA ASN A 164 0.48 -4.76 -1.95
C ASN A 164 1.57 -3.68 -1.87
N GLU A 165 1.56 -2.67 -2.74
CA GLU A 165 2.51 -1.55 -2.66
C GLU A 165 2.16 -0.66 -1.47
N GLU A 166 0.86 -0.38 -1.28
CA GLU A 166 0.40 0.36 -0.12
C GLU A 166 0.68 -0.39 1.19
N LEU A 167 0.36 -1.68 1.25
CA LEU A 167 0.65 -2.50 2.40
C LEU A 167 2.16 -2.53 2.70
N ALA A 168 3.00 -2.59 1.67
CA ALA A 168 4.44 -2.52 1.81
C ALA A 168 4.89 -1.19 2.44
N LYS A 169 4.35 -0.05 2.01
CA LYS A 169 4.63 1.28 2.62
C LYS A 169 4.23 1.30 4.09
N ILE A 170 3.04 0.79 4.40
CA ILE A 170 2.50 0.73 5.75
C ILE A 170 3.38 -0.17 6.63
N TRP A 171 3.64 -1.40 6.20
CA TRP A 171 4.46 -2.36 6.94
C TRP A 171 5.87 -1.84 7.17
N TRP A 172 6.51 -1.31 6.13
CA TRP A 172 7.86 -0.75 6.22
C TRP A 172 7.93 0.41 7.21
N SER A 173 6.89 1.27 7.24
CA SER A 173 6.77 2.33 8.24
C SER A 173 6.54 1.77 9.64
N TRP A 174 5.64 0.79 9.76
CA TRP A 174 5.27 0.13 11.02
C TRP A 174 6.46 -0.51 11.73
N ILE A 175 7.40 -1.09 10.98
CA ILE A 175 8.59 -1.71 11.54
C ILE A 175 9.76 -0.74 11.71
N GLY A 176 9.56 0.57 11.60
CA GLY A 176 10.60 1.53 11.96
C GLY A 176 11.31 2.21 10.80
N ASN A 177 10.79 2.17 9.57
CA ASN A 177 11.42 2.80 8.40
C ASN A 177 10.59 3.92 7.76
N ALA A 178 9.73 4.59 8.54
CA ALA A 178 8.82 5.60 8.01
C ALA A 178 9.51 6.75 7.28
N HIS A 179 10.73 7.12 7.70
CA HIS A 179 11.53 8.15 7.05
C HIS A 179 11.68 7.94 5.53
N SER A 180 12.03 6.71 5.13
CA SER A 180 12.29 6.33 3.74
C SER A 180 11.02 6.26 2.88
N VAL A 181 9.88 5.97 3.52
CA VAL A 181 8.56 5.99 2.88
C VAL A 181 8.11 7.43 2.69
N ASN A 182 8.28 8.28 3.71
CA ASN A 182 7.79 9.65 3.66
C ASN A 182 8.58 10.51 2.65
N SER A 183 9.87 10.24 2.50
CA SER A 183 10.72 10.85 1.48
C SER A 183 10.42 10.38 0.05
N GLY A 184 9.77 9.21 -0.09
CA GLY A 184 9.56 8.55 -1.39
C GLY A 184 10.84 7.95 -1.98
N SER A 185 11.91 7.79 -1.18
CA SER A 185 13.19 7.28 -1.68
C SER A 185 13.27 5.75 -1.73
N VAL A 186 12.35 5.06 -1.03
CA VAL A 186 12.35 3.60 -0.98
C VAL A 186 11.73 2.97 -2.22
N LYS A 187 12.44 2.00 -2.81
CA LYS A 187 11.90 1.10 -3.84
C LYS A 187 11.50 -0.22 -3.16
N LEU A 188 10.19 -0.45 -3.02
CA LEU A 188 9.67 -1.54 -2.19
C LEU A 188 9.80 -2.91 -2.86
N PHE A 189 9.83 -2.92 -4.20
CA PHE A 189 9.94 -4.14 -5.02
C PHE A 189 11.35 -4.38 -5.55
N SER A 190 12.34 -3.58 -5.12
CA SER A 190 13.74 -3.84 -5.42
C SER A 190 14.27 -5.00 -4.58
N ASP A 191 15.24 -5.74 -5.10
CA ASP A 191 15.80 -6.92 -4.43
C ASP A 191 16.41 -6.63 -3.05
N SER A 192 16.84 -5.39 -2.81
CA SER A 192 17.40 -4.95 -1.51
C SER A 192 16.36 -4.76 -0.41
N THR A 193 15.12 -4.43 -0.75
CA THR A 193 14.08 -4.04 0.22
C THR A 193 12.99 -5.10 0.33
N TYR A 194 12.71 -5.76 -0.80
CA TYR A 194 11.62 -6.70 -0.95
C TYR A 194 11.62 -7.84 0.08
N PRO A 195 12.76 -8.52 0.37
CA PRO A 195 12.79 -9.60 1.36
C PRO A 195 12.32 -9.12 2.74
N HIS A 196 12.80 -7.95 3.17
CA HIS A 196 12.47 -7.34 4.47
C HIS A 196 10.99 -6.96 4.65
N ILE A 197 10.22 -6.92 3.55
CA ILE A 197 8.80 -6.58 3.56
C ILE A 197 7.93 -7.82 3.44
N PHE A 198 8.29 -8.76 2.58
CA PHE A 198 7.41 -9.87 2.17
C PHE A 198 7.90 -11.26 2.56
N MET A 199 9.18 -11.40 2.92
CA MET A 199 9.80 -12.70 3.23
C MET A 199 10.35 -12.76 4.63
N GLU A 200 10.52 -11.62 5.29
CA GLU A 200 11.07 -11.50 6.62
C GLU A 200 10.17 -10.68 7.53
N ARG A 201 10.32 -10.91 8.84
CA ARG A 201 9.56 -10.21 9.89
C ARG A 201 10.45 -9.90 11.09
N PRO A 202 10.11 -8.89 11.90
CA PRO A 202 10.83 -8.61 13.14
C PRO A 202 10.82 -9.79 14.12
N SER A 203 11.99 -10.08 14.70
CA SER A 203 12.16 -10.93 15.87
C SER A 203 11.70 -10.24 17.15
N ASP A 204 11.59 -10.98 18.26
CA ASP A 204 11.32 -10.39 19.59
C ASP A 204 12.40 -9.38 20.01
N THR A 205 13.67 -9.65 19.67
CA THR A 205 14.77 -8.70 19.93
C THR A 205 14.61 -7.43 19.11
N TYR A 206 14.13 -7.54 17.87
CA TYR A 206 13.84 -6.37 17.04
C TYR A 206 12.71 -5.53 17.66
N TRP A 207 11.63 -6.17 18.12
CA TRP A 207 10.52 -5.48 18.76
C TRP A 207 10.93 -4.72 20.02
N ASP A 208 11.72 -5.36 20.89
CA ASP A 208 12.28 -4.72 22.08
C ASP A 208 13.09 -3.46 21.70
N GLN A 209 13.95 -3.55 20.69
CA GLN A 209 14.72 -2.39 20.22
C GLN A 209 13.87 -1.32 19.56
N LEU A 210 12.84 -1.69 18.80
CA LEU A 210 11.91 -0.73 18.19
C LEU A 210 11.07 0.01 19.23
N SER A 211 10.87 -0.58 20.42
CA SER A 211 10.27 0.06 21.59
C SER A 211 11.13 1.17 22.21
N SER A 212 12.36 1.37 21.73
CA SER A 212 13.24 2.49 22.11
C SER A 212 12.97 3.75 21.28
N THR A 213 13.16 4.91 21.90
CA THR A 213 13.02 6.20 21.19
C THR A 213 14.08 6.42 20.12
N ASN A 214 15.25 5.77 20.24
CA ASN A 214 16.40 5.97 19.34
C ASN A 214 16.65 4.76 18.44
N PHE A 215 15.59 4.02 18.10
CA PHE A 215 15.67 2.84 17.25
C PHE A 215 16.41 3.12 15.94
N THR A 216 17.28 2.19 15.56
CA THR A 216 17.97 2.16 14.27
C THR A 216 17.69 0.83 13.60
N TYR A 217 17.23 0.87 12.35
CA TYR A 217 16.94 -0.32 11.57
C TYR A 217 18.17 -1.20 11.36
N ARG A 218 18.02 -2.50 11.58
CA ARG A 218 19.04 -3.52 11.30
C ARG A 218 18.38 -4.74 10.68
N ALA A 219 18.62 -4.95 9.39
CA ALA A 219 18.09 -6.10 8.65
C ALA A 219 18.48 -7.45 9.28
N SER A 220 19.66 -7.54 9.90
CA SER A 220 20.16 -8.78 10.55
C SER A 220 19.35 -9.25 11.76
N GLN A 221 18.36 -8.46 12.20
CA GLN A 221 17.48 -8.80 13.32
C GLN A 221 16.07 -9.19 12.86
N LEU A 222 15.85 -9.25 11.54
CA LEU A 222 14.67 -9.85 10.95
C LEU A 222 14.88 -11.37 10.84
N GLU A 223 13.79 -12.11 10.96
CA GLU A 223 13.73 -13.56 10.78
C GLU A 223 13.23 -13.89 9.38
N GLU A 224 13.74 -14.96 8.75
CA GLU A 224 13.34 -15.46 7.43
C GLU A 224 11.94 -16.10 7.43
N LEU A 225 10.95 -15.33 7.85
CA LEU A 225 9.54 -15.70 7.86
C LEU A 225 8.71 -14.49 7.43
N ALA A 226 7.82 -14.69 6.46
CA ALA A 226 6.91 -13.64 6.01
C ALA A 226 6.03 -13.14 7.18
N PRO A 227 5.72 -11.83 7.23
CA PRO A 227 4.74 -11.32 8.18
C PRO A 227 3.39 -12.02 8.00
N THR A 228 2.74 -12.34 9.11
CA THR A 228 1.44 -12.98 9.07
C THR A 228 0.35 -11.99 8.66
N GLN A 229 -0.78 -12.50 8.14
CA GLN A 229 -1.94 -11.68 7.80
C GLN A 229 -2.44 -10.84 8.98
N TYR A 230 -2.29 -11.33 10.22
CA TYR A 230 -2.67 -10.57 11.42
C TYR A 230 -1.76 -9.35 11.62
N GLN A 231 -0.44 -9.52 11.48
CA GLN A 231 0.52 -8.41 11.60
C GLN A 231 0.30 -7.36 10.51
N TYR A 232 0.09 -7.80 9.27
CA TYR A 232 -0.25 -6.90 8.18
C TYR A 232 -1.56 -6.16 8.40
N LEU A 233 -2.63 -6.84 8.82
CA LEU A 233 -3.93 -6.21 9.07
C LEU A 233 -3.90 -5.25 10.25
N THR A 234 -3.15 -5.54 11.32
CA THR A 234 -2.98 -4.60 12.43
C THR A 234 -2.30 -3.32 11.95
N ALA A 235 -1.16 -3.44 11.24
CA ALA A 235 -0.44 -2.29 10.71
C ALA A 235 -1.32 -1.49 9.72
N TYR A 236 -2.03 -2.21 8.83
CA TYR A 236 -2.97 -1.63 7.86
C TYR A 236 -4.12 -0.88 8.54
N GLY A 237 -4.79 -1.51 9.51
CA GLY A 237 -5.92 -0.92 10.24
C GLY A 237 -5.53 0.38 10.95
N VAL A 238 -4.43 0.35 11.71
CA VAL A 238 -3.92 1.55 12.40
C VAL A 238 -3.53 2.64 11.41
N SER A 239 -2.73 2.31 10.39
CA SER A 239 -2.25 3.32 9.42
C SER A 239 -3.40 3.93 8.60
N LYS A 240 -4.40 3.13 8.21
CA LYS A 240 -5.59 3.62 7.51
C LYS A 240 -6.49 4.48 8.38
N TYR A 241 -6.60 4.17 9.66
CA TYR A 241 -7.32 5.02 10.60
C TYR A 241 -6.62 6.39 10.77
N ILE A 242 -5.30 6.38 10.97
CA ILE A 242 -4.46 7.60 10.99
C ILE A 242 -4.65 8.40 9.71
N GLU A 243 -4.52 7.75 8.55
CA GLU A 243 -4.69 8.39 7.24
C GLU A 243 -6.06 9.05 7.12
N ALA A 244 -7.12 8.33 7.48
CA ALA A 244 -8.49 8.81 7.41
C ALA A 244 -8.72 10.06 8.27
N LEU A 245 -8.13 10.12 9.47
CA LEU A 245 -8.28 11.27 10.37
C LEU A 245 -7.45 12.46 9.93
N VAL A 246 -6.16 12.28 9.62
CA VAL A 246 -5.32 13.41 9.19
C VAL A 246 -5.75 13.92 7.81
N LYS A 247 -6.42 13.09 6.99
CA LYS A 247 -6.93 13.46 5.67
C LYS A 247 -8.44 13.69 5.59
N LYS A 248 -9.16 13.78 6.71
CA LYS A 248 -10.63 13.92 6.77
C LYS A 248 -11.15 15.10 5.95
N GLU A 249 -10.56 16.29 6.11
CA GLU A 249 -10.83 17.45 5.26
C GLU A 249 -9.81 17.55 4.11
N SER A 250 -10.13 18.16 2.97
CA SER A 250 -9.12 18.42 1.92
C SER A 250 -8.21 19.61 2.29
N ALA A 251 -6.99 19.66 1.75
CA ALA A 251 -6.07 20.78 1.99
C ALA A 251 -6.68 22.13 1.56
N THR A 252 -7.40 22.14 0.44
CA THR A 252 -8.16 23.30 -0.06
C THR A 252 -9.28 23.69 0.89
N SER A 253 -10.02 22.71 1.44
CA SER A 253 -11.11 22.96 2.38
C SER A 253 -10.58 23.55 3.70
N ILE A 254 -9.49 22.99 4.23
CA ILE A 254 -8.82 23.50 5.44
C ILE A 254 -8.38 24.95 5.21
N ARG A 255 -7.67 25.22 4.10
CA ARG A 255 -7.22 26.56 3.75
C ARG A 255 -8.40 27.54 3.68
N LYS A 256 -9.46 27.19 2.95
CA LYS A 256 -10.65 28.05 2.82
C LYS A 256 -11.29 28.34 4.19
N ARG A 257 -11.57 27.30 4.98
CA ARG A 257 -12.19 27.44 6.31
C ARG A 257 -11.36 28.35 7.23
N ARG A 258 -10.03 28.25 7.18
CA ARG A 258 -9.16 29.12 7.99
C ARG A 258 -9.09 30.55 7.46
N ILE A 259 -9.09 30.77 6.16
CA ILE A 259 -9.22 32.11 5.57
C ILE A 259 -10.54 32.75 6.03
N ASP A 260 -11.66 32.03 5.93
CA ASP A 260 -12.97 32.53 6.33
C ASP A 260 -13.00 32.91 7.83
N ALA A 261 -12.33 32.13 8.69
CA ALA A 261 -12.16 32.45 10.11
C ALA A 261 -11.31 33.70 10.35
N LEU A 262 -10.16 33.83 9.67
CA LEU A 262 -9.28 35.00 9.79
C LEU A 262 -9.96 36.30 9.32
N VAL A 263 -10.83 36.21 8.31
CA VAL A 263 -11.67 37.35 7.86
C VAL A 263 -12.73 37.69 8.91
N ALA A 264 -13.40 36.68 9.49
CA ALA A 264 -14.40 36.89 10.54
C ALA A 264 -13.79 37.55 11.79
N ASP A 265 -12.58 37.14 12.16
CA ASP A 265 -11.81 37.68 13.28
C ASP A 265 -11.15 39.04 12.95
N ARG A 266 -11.33 39.55 11.72
CA ARG A 266 -10.77 40.82 11.23
C ARG A 266 -9.24 40.88 11.25
N ILE A 267 -8.57 39.73 11.22
CA ILE A 267 -7.11 39.63 11.11
C ILE A 267 -6.67 40.01 9.69
N ILE A 268 -7.45 39.62 8.68
CA ILE A 268 -7.27 40.02 7.29
C ILE A 268 -8.57 40.60 6.70
N SER A 269 -8.45 41.38 5.63
CA SER A 269 -9.62 41.90 4.93
C SER A 269 -10.28 40.85 4.03
N ALA A 270 -11.56 41.01 3.72
CA ALA A 270 -12.26 40.12 2.77
C ALA A 270 -11.67 40.16 1.34
N ASN A 271 -10.92 41.21 1.02
CA ASN A 271 -10.25 41.40 -0.26
C ASN A 271 -8.73 41.24 -0.12
N ALA A 272 -8.26 40.55 0.93
CA ALA A 272 -6.85 40.34 1.19
C ALA A 272 -6.17 39.65 -0.01
N ASN A 273 -4.98 40.10 -0.35
CA ASN A 273 -4.22 39.49 -1.43
C ASN A 273 -3.57 38.17 -0.97
N GLU A 274 -3.06 37.38 -1.91
CA GLU A 274 -2.49 36.06 -1.62
C GLU A 274 -1.27 36.11 -0.68
N GLN A 275 -0.51 37.21 -0.68
CA GLN A 275 0.62 37.38 0.23
C GLN A 275 0.15 37.62 1.67
N GLU A 276 -0.82 38.51 1.86
CA GLU A 276 -1.45 38.75 3.17
C GLU A 276 -2.09 37.48 3.73
N ILE A 277 -2.79 36.71 2.88
CA ILE A 277 -3.37 35.42 3.26
C ILE A 277 -2.27 34.44 3.68
N SER A 278 -1.18 34.34 2.91
CA SER A 278 -0.06 33.44 3.20
C SER A 278 0.61 33.80 4.53
N ASP A 279 0.84 35.09 4.79
CA ASP A 279 1.46 35.55 6.03
C ASP A 279 0.55 35.35 7.25
N ALA A 280 -0.77 35.58 7.11
CA ALA A 280 -1.71 35.28 8.18
C ALA A 280 -1.82 33.77 8.47
N LEU A 281 -1.89 32.93 7.43
CA LEU A 281 -1.91 31.47 7.58
C LEU A 281 -0.61 30.91 8.15
N ARG A 282 0.53 31.60 7.96
CA ARG A 282 1.79 31.23 8.63
C ARG A 282 1.70 31.42 10.13
N GLU A 283 0.91 32.36 10.64
CA GLU A 283 0.70 32.56 12.08
C GLU A 283 -0.46 31.74 12.66
N ASP A 284 -1.32 31.16 11.81
CA ASP A 284 -2.47 30.35 12.22
C ASP A 284 -2.04 28.93 12.63
N ALA A 285 -1.99 28.68 13.94
CA ALA A 285 -1.57 27.39 14.52
C ALA A 285 -2.46 26.22 14.07
N ASP A 286 -3.78 26.42 13.97
CA ASP A 286 -4.71 25.37 13.56
C ASP A 286 -4.49 24.95 12.10
N TYR A 287 -4.26 25.92 11.21
CA TYR A 287 -3.92 25.70 9.81
C TYR A 287 -2.61 24.94 9.69
N LEU A 288 -1.56 25.39 10.38
CA LEU A 288 -0.23 24.77 10.33
C LEU A 288 -0.27 23.34 10.87
N ASN A 289 -0.86 23.12 12.04
CA ASN A 289 -0.98 21.80 12.65
C ASN A 289 -1.72 20.82 11.72
N ALA A 290 -2.87 21.23 11.18
CA ALA A 290 -3.62 20.41 10.23
C ALA A 290 -2.81 20.13 8.95
N SER A 291 -2.11 21.14 8.42
CA SER A 291 -1.28 21.01 7.21
C SER A 291 -0.09 20.06 7.42
N TRP A 292 0.55 20.11 8.59
CA TRP A 292 1.69 19.26 8.93
C TRP A 292 1.29 17.83 9.24
N LEU A 293 0.21 17.59 10.02
CA LEU A 293 -0.30 16.24 10.30
C LEU A 293 -0.61 15.46 9.01
N ARG A 294 -1.19 16.12 8.02
CA ARG A 294 -1.48 15.54 6.68
C ARG A 294 -0.26 14.96 5.97
N GLN A 295 0.91 15.48 6.28
CA GLN A 295 2.18 15.11 5.64
C GLN A 295 2.90 13.98 6.40
N MET A 296 2.33 13.50 7.50
CA MET A 296 3.00 12.62 8.46
C MET A 296 2.37 11.23 8.58
N THR A 297 1.41 10.82 7.74
CA THR A 297 0.73 9.51 7.86
C THR A 297 1.67 8.34 8.20
N TYR A 298 2.77 8.19 7.45
CA TYR A 298 3.75 7.12 7.68
C TYR A 298 4.60 7.34 8.94
N THR A 299 5.02 8.59 9.21
CA THR A 299 5.70 8.97 10.46
C THR A 299 4.85 8.60 11.67
N LEU A 300 3.57 8.99 11.67
CA LEU A 300 2.62 8.70 12.74
C LEU A 300 2.32 7.19 12.83
N THR A 301 2.36 6.46 11.71
CA THR A 301 2.24 4.99 11.71
C THR A 301 3.38 4.34 12.50
N GLU A 302 4.62 4.81 12.34
CA GLU A 302 5.75 4.31 13.13
C GLU A 302 5.63 4.70 14.62
N VAL A 303 5.21 5.93 14.91
CA VAL A 303 5.01 6.38 16.30
C VAL A 303 3.88 5.59 16.97
N ALA A 304 2.81 5.26 16.25
CA ALA A 304 1.75 4.39 16.73
C ALA A 304 2.26 2.96 17.00
N SER A 305 3.07 2.39 16.11
CA SER A 305 3.74 1.10 16.35
C SER A 305 4.56 1.12 17.64
N PHE A 306 5.31 2.19 17.88
CA PHE A 306 6.01 2.40 19.15
C PHE A 306 5.05 2.42 20.36
N VAL A 307 3.93 3.16 20.29
CA VAL A 307 2.93 3.19 21.38
C VAL A 307 2.38 1.79 21.66
N PHE A 308 2.08 1.01 20.62
CA PHE A 308 1.60 -0.36 20.77
C PHE A 308 2.67 -1.26 21.39
N LEU A 309 3.94 -1.15 20.99
CA LEU A 309 5.05 -1.90 21.60
C LEU A 309 5.25 -1.53 23.07
N ARG A 310 5.09 -0.25 23.43
CA ARG A 310 5.16 0.19 24.83
C ARG A 310 4.02 -0.35 25.70
N LYS A 311 2.92 -0.76 25.09
CA LYS A 311 1.75 -1.33 25.78
C LYS A 311 1.74 -2.86 25.79
N TYR A 312 2.09 -3.50 24.69
CA TYR A 312 1.91 -4.93 24.47
C TYR A 312 3.23 -5.71 24.32
N ASP A 313 4.36 -5.05 24.53
CA ASP A 313 5.75 -5.54 24.47
C ASP A 313 6.25 -6.00 23.10
N SER A 314 5.45 -6.76 22.35
CA SER A 314 5.78 -7.29 21.03
C SER A 314 4.60 -7.20 20.08
N LEU A 315 4.88 -7.14 18.78
CA LEU A 315 3.86 -7.17 17.71
C LEU A 315 4.00 -8.43 16.87
N ASN A 316 4.11 -9.56 17.57
CA ASN A 316 4.10 -10.88 16.96
C ASN A 316 2.68 -11.27 16.50
N SER A 317 2.56 -12.43 15.84
CA SER A 317 1.31 -12.86 15.21
C SER A 317 0.14 -12.99 16.21
N GLU A 318 0.39 -13.54 17.41
CA GLU A 318 -0.66 -13.76 18.41
C GLU A 318 -1.12 -12.44 19.05
N VAL A 319 -0.18 -11.54 19.37
CA VAL A 319 -0.53 -10.20 19.86
C VAL A 319 -1.35 -9.44 18.82
N CYS A 320 -0.90 -9.40 17.56
CA CYS A 320 -1.63 -8.73 16.48
C CYS A 320 -3.02 -9.34 16.28
N LYS A 321 -3.17 -10.65 16.36
CA LYS A 321 -4.48 -11.32 16.31
C LYS A 321 -5.42 -10.86 17.43
N ARG A 322 -4.93 -10.75 18.67
CA ARG A 322 -5.71 -10.25 19.81
C ARG A 322 -6.04 -8.75 19.68
N VAL A 323 -5.13 -7.96 19.10
CA VAL A 323 -5.40 -6.55 18.77
C VAL A 323 -6.53 -6.42 17.75
N LEU A 324 -6.59 -7.32 16.77
CA LEU A 324 -7.68 -7.33 15.80
C LEU A 324 -9.04 -7.64 16.44
N ASP A 325 -9.08 -8.25 17.62
CA ASP A 325 -10.31 -8.56 18.36
C ASP A 325 -10.85 -7.37 19.17
N PHE A 326 -10.16 -6.22 19.20
CA PHE A 326 -10.75 -4.98 19.70
C PHE A 326 -11.91 -4.53 18.79
N GLU A 327 -12.99 -4.05 19.40
CA GLU A 327 -14.26 -3.77 18.73
C GLU A 327 -14.12 -2.76 17.60
N ASP A 328 -13.49 -1.62 17.87
CA ASP A 328 -13.23 -0.56 16.89
C ASP A 328 -12.28 -1.02 15.78
N MET A 329 -11.24 -1.79 16.10
CA MET A 329 -10.31 -2.37 15.12
C MET A 329 -11.02 -3.36 14.18
N SER A 330 -11.79 -4.28 14.74
CA SER A 330 -12.62 -5.22 13.98
C SER A 330 -13.62 -4.47 13.11
N TYR A 331 -14.43 -3.58 13.69
CA TYR A 331 -15.44 -2.81 12.98
C TYR A 331 -14.83 -2.01 11.82
N TRP A 332 -13.71 -1.33 12.06
CA TRP A 332 -12.99 -0.57 11.04
C TRP A 332 -12.58 -1.42 9.83
N LEU A 333 -12.00 -2.59 10.07
CA LEU A 333 -11.52 -3.49 9.02
C LEU A 333 -12.66 -4.24 8.32
N GLU A 334 -13.67 -4.70 9.06
CA GLU A 334 -14.83 -5.41 8.49
C GLU A 334 -15.58 -4.55 7.46
N HIS A 335 -15.62 -3.24 7.69
CA HIS A 335 -16.23 -2.25 6.81
C HIS A 335 -15.28 -1.71 5.74
N GLY A 336 -14.11 -2.33 5.56
CA GLY A 336 -13.15 -1.97 4.51
C GLY A 336 -12.59 -0.56 4.70
N THR A 337 -12.37 -0.14 5.95
CA THR A 337 -11.77 1.16 6.30
C THR A 337 -12.55 2.35 5.73
N ASP A 338 -13.88 2.32 5.83
CA ASP A 338 -14.78 3.38 5.36
C ASP A 338 -14.67 4.65 6.22
N GLN A 339 -14.04 5.70 5.70
CA GLN A 339 -13.89 6.99 6.37
C GLN A 339 -15.24 7.63 6.81
N LYS A 340 -16.37 7.25 6.19
CA LYS A 340 -17.71 7.73 6.61
C LYS A 340 -18.15 7.17 7.96
N LEU A 341 -17.52 6.10 8.44
CA LEU A 341 -17.84 5.44 9.69
C LEU A 341 -16.93 5.87 10.84
N LEU A 342 -16.05 6.86 10.64
CA LEU A 342 -15.16 7.35 11.69
C LEU A 342 -15.90 7.86 12.93
N ASP A 343 -17.10 8.42 12.73
CA ASP A 343 -17.90 9.02 13.80
C ASP A 343 -18.94 8.01 14.38
N ALA A 344 -18.89 6.73 13.97
CA ALA A 344 -19.75 5.65 14.46
C ALA A 344 -19.50 5.34 15.95
N GLU A 345 -20.50 4.80 16.64
CA GLU A 345 -20.42 4.53 18.09
C GLU A 345 -19.37 3.47 18.41
N GLU A 346 -19.26 2.45 17.57
CA GLU A 346 -18.31 1.34 17.67
C GLU A 346 -16.84 1.80 17.58
N MET A 347 -16.59 2.99 17.03
CA MET A 347 -15.25 3.58 16.95
C MET A 347 -14.86 4.34 18.22
N ARG A 348 -15.82 4.69 19.08
CA ARG A 348 -15.60 5.57 20.23
C ARG A 348 -14.96 4.84 21.40
N GLY A 349 -13.98 5.47 22.02
CA GLY A 349 -13.28 4.99 23.19
C GLY A 349 -12.45 3.73 22.96
N GLY A 350 -12.25 3.31 21.71
CA GLY A 350 -11.51 2.09 21.35
C GLY A 350 -9.98 2.28 21.29
N ILE A 351 -9.26 1.24 20.87
CA ILE A 351 -7.79 1.27 20.77
C ILE A 351 -7.31 2.25 19.70
N LEU A 352 -8.01 2.35 18.56
CA LEU A 352 -7.68 3.22 17.44
C LEU A 352 -7.84 4.69 17.81
N GLU A 353 -9.00 5.08 18.35
CA GLU A 353 -9.26 6.47 18.74
C GLU A 353 -8.28 6.93 19.83
N ARG A 354 -8.14 6.14 20.91
CA ARG A 354 -7.22 6.48 22.01
C ARG A 354 -5.79 6.63 21.52
N SER A 355 -5.29 5.63 20.77
CA SER A 355 -3.90 5.64 20.30
C SER A 355 -3.63 6.80 19.34
N PHE A 356 -4.54 7.08 18.41
CA PHE A 356 -4.41 8.23 17.52
C PHE A 356 -4.42 9.55 18.29
N GLU A 357 -5.36 9.73 19.21
CA GLU A 357 -5.49 10.98 19.96
C GLU A 357 -4.23 11.28 20.78
N PHE A 358 -3.66 10.27 21.42
CA PHE A 358 -2.39 10.42 22.14
C PHE A 358 -1.21 10.76 21.22
N VAL A 359 -1.10 10.07 20.08
CA VAL A 359 -0.07 10.36 19.08
C VAL A 359 -0.26 11.77 18.50
N ARG A 360 -1.49 12.19 18.25
CA ARG A 360 -1.86 13.52 17.75
C ARG A 360 -1.45 14.60 18.74
N GLN A 361 -1.89 14.50 20.00
CA GLN A 361 -1.54 15.49 21.04
C GLN A 361 -0.03 15.59 21.26
N SER A 362 0.67 14.44 21.30
CA SER A 362 2.13 14.42 21.40
C SER A 362 2.79 15.12 20.20
N THR A 363 2.24 14.93 19.00
CA THR A 363 2.74 15.56 17.76
C THR A 363 2.45 17.06 17.73
N GLU A 364 1.27 17.50 18.16
CA GLU A 364 0.91 18.92 18.25
C GLU A 364 1.76 19.66 19.29
N SER A 365 2.10 19.00 20.40
CA SER A 365 3.06 19.55 21.36
C SER A 365 4.45 19.70 20.74
N TYR A 366 4.90 18.71 19.96
CA TYR A 366 6.14 18.83 19.21
C TYR A 366 6.11 20.00 18.22
N PHE A 367 5.01 20.19 17.50
CA PHE A 367 4.83 21.32 16.58
C PHE A 367 4.90 22.66 17.29
N ALA A 368 4.20 22.82 18.42
CA ALA A 368 4.25 24.05 19.20
C ALA A 368 5.68 24.39 19.65
N ASN A 369 6.43 23.38 20.11
CA ASN A 369 7.81 23.56 20.58
C ASN A 369 8.84 23.77 19.46
N ASN A 370 8.53 23.36 18.23
CA ASN A 370 9.47 23.38 17.09
C ASN A 370 8.95 24.19 15.89
N ARG A 371 7.94 25.05 16.11
CA ARG A 371 7.24 25.80 15.05
C ARG A 371 8.20 26.52 14.13
N SER A 372 9.13 27.30 14.69
CA SER A 372 10.11 28.08 13.93
C SER A 372 11.02 27.20 13.07
N ALA A 373 11.45 26.04 13.59
CA ALA A 373 12.29 25.11 12.86
C ALA A 373 11.55 24.45 11.68
N ILE A 374 10.25 24.17 11.84
CA ILE A 374 9.43 23.60 10.75
C ILE A 374 9.15 24.67 9.67
N LEU A 375 8.91 25.92 10.06
CA LEU A 375 8.56 27.01 9.12
C LEU A 375 9.71 27.42 8.20
N VAL A 376 10.97 27.28 8.64
CA VAL A 376 12.14 27.59 7.79
C VAL A 376 12.45 26.48 6.78
N GLU A 377 11.80 25.32 6.87
CA GLU A 377 12.06 24.19 5.97
C GLU A 377 11.24 24.32 4.68
N ASN A 378 11.93 24.33 3.55
CA ASN A 378 11.30 24.41 2.21
C ASN A 378 10.41 23.21 1.89
N ARG A 379 10.63 22.07 2.54
CA ARG A 379 9.88 20.83 2.34
C ARG A 379 9.49 20.21 3.69
N PRO A 380 8.45 20.74 4.36
CA PRO A 380 8.04 20.28 5.69
C PRO A 380 7.82 18.76 5.77
N LYS A 381 7.21 18.15 4.75
CA LYS A 381 7.05 16.68 4.66
C LYS A 381 8.35 15.92 4.87
N LEU A 382 9.44 16.34 4.22
CA LEU A 382 10.73 15.67 4.34
C LEU A 382 11.35 15.88 5.72
N PHE A 383 11.26 17.11 6.25
CA PHE A 383 11.70 17.45 7.60
C PHE A 383 10.98 16.60 8.65
N LEU A 384 9.65 16.59 8.61
CA LEU A 384 8.78 15.87 9.55
C LEU A 384 8.89 14.34 9.43
N GLY A 385 9.47 13.85 8.33
CA GLY A 385 9.81 12.45 8.16
C GLY A 385 11.19 12.06 8.68
N ARG A 386 12.06 12.99 9.09
CA ARG A 386 13.44 12.69 9.51
C ARG A 386 13.47 11.76 10.74
N ARG A 387 14.51 10.92 10.83
CA ARG A 387 14.67 9.95 11.93
C ARG A 387 14.77 10.66 13.28
N GLU A 388 15.43 11.80 13.32
CA GLU A 388 15.60 12.63 14.51
C GLU A 388 14.26 13.16 15.00
N VAL A 389 13.39 13.59 14.07
CA VAL A 389 12.03 14.04 14.37
C VAL A 389 11.18 12.89 14.89
N ILE A 390 11.21 11.72 14.24
CA ILE A 390 10.51 10.52 14.73
C ILE A 390 10.97 10.15 16.15
N SER A 391 12.27 10.22 16.40
CA SER A 391 12.84 9.92 17.72
C SER A 391 12.37 10.92 18.78
N GLU A 392 12.32 12.22 18.45
CA GLU A 392 11.80 13.25 19.36
C GLU A 392 10.30 13.12 19.60
N LEU A 393 9.51 12.72 18.59
CA LEU A 393 8.09 12.41 18.77
C LEU A 393 7.88 11.24 19.73
N LYS A 394 8.67 10.16 19.61
CA LYS A 394 8.65 9.03 20.57
C LYS A 394 9.01 9.49 21.98
N ARG A 395 10.02 10.36 22.15
CA ARG A 395 10.37 10.97 23.46
C ARG A 395 9.23 11.83 24.00
N THR A 396 8.57 12.60 23.13
CA THR A 396 7.42 13.44 23.50
C THR A 396 6.26 12.58 23.98
N CYS A 397 5.98 11.45 23.32
CA CYS A 397 4.99 10.48 23.80
C CYS A 397 5.32 9.99 25.22
N LEU A 398 6.57 9.61 25.51
CA LEU A 398 6.95 9.18 26.87
C LEU A 398 6.81 10.29 27.92
N LYS A 399 7.15 11.54 27.57
CA LYS A 399 6.93 12.70 28.44
C LYS A 399 5.43 12.91 28.72
N PHE A 400 4.60 12.79 27.68
CA PHE A 400 3.15 12.92 27.79
C PHE A 400 2.52 11.81 28.62
N ASP A 401 2.94 10.56 28.44
CA ASP A 401 2.47 9.43 29.23
C ASP A 401 2.65 9.67 30.75
N GLN A 402 3.82 10.20 31.12
CA GLN A 402 4.13 10.55 32.52
C GLN A 402 3.38 11.78 33.01
N SER A 403 3.26 12.83 32.19
CA SER A 403 2.55 14.06 32.59
C SER A 403 1.05 13.80 32.78
N TRP A 404 0.46 12.93 31.95
CA TRP A 404 -0.95 12.55 32.04
C TRP A 404 -1.27 11.86 33.36
N LYS A 405 -0.32 11.18 34.02
CA LYS A 405 -0.56 10.63 35.37
C LYS A 405 -1.04 11.69 36.36
N LYS A 406 -0.60 12.93 36.21
CA LYS A 406 -0.91 14.06 37.10
C LYS A 406 -2.17 14.82 36.72
N TYR A 407 -2.58 14.80 35.45
CA TYR A 407 -3.70 15.58 34.93
C TYR A 407 -4.67 14.67 34.14
N PRO A 408 -5.90 14.43 34.62
CA PRO A 408 -6.89 13.66 33.86
C PRO A 408 -7.19 14.36 32.53
N SER A 409 -7.42 13.60 31.46
CA SER A 409 -7.82 14.19 30.18
C SER A 409 -9.24 14.72 30.28
N GLU A 410 -9.48 15.94 29.81
CA GLU A 410 -10.82 16.55 29.77
C GLU A 410 -11.81 15.72 28.92
N SER A 411 -11.28 14.88 28.03
CA SER A 411 -12.01 14.04 27.07
C SER A 411 -12.58 12.73 27.64
N GLY A 412 -12.35 12.39 28.92
CA GLY A 412 -12.83 11.12 29.50
C GLY A 412 -12.14 9.87 28.94
N LEU A 413 -11.05 10.03 28.16
CA LEU A 413 -10.28 8.96 27.54
C LEU A 413 -9.39 8.18 28.53
N LYS A 414 -9.57 8.38 29.84
CA LYS A 414 -8.75 7.76 30.86
C LYS A 414 -9.40 7.81 32.24
N GLU A 415 -9.11 6.78 33.04
CA GLU A 415 -9.40 6.75 34.48
C GLU A 415 -8.37 7.57 35.30
N PRO A 416 -8.79 8.29 36.36
CA PRO A 416 -7.88 9.03 37.23
C PRO A 416 -6.71 8.18 37.77
N GLY A 417 -5.50 8.73 37.80
CA GLY A 417 -4.32 8.11 38.44
C GLY A 417 -3.46 7.14 37.58
N LYS A 418 -3.95 6.71 36.41
CA LYS A 418 -3.18 5.86 35.46
C LYS A 418 -2.23 6.65 34.56
N THR A 419 -1.33 6.05 33.80
CA THR A 419 -0.71 6.73 32.63
C THR A 419 -1.61 6.59 31.39
N PHE A 420 -1.23 7.17 30.24
CA PHE A 420 -1.99 6.94 29.01
C PHE A 420 -1.88 5.48 28.57
N LEU A 421 -0.66 4.94 28.55
CA LEU A 421 -0.41 3.55 28.17
C LEU A 421 -1.17 2.59 29.09
N GLU A 422 -1.19 2.84 30.40
CA GLU A 422 -2.01 2.05 31.34
C GLU A 422 -3.52 2.15 31.08
N SER A 423 -3.99 3.22 30.43
CA SER A 423 -5.40 3.40 30.05
C SER A 423 -5.79 2.76 28.70
N LEU A 424 -4.81 2.32 27.91
CA LEU A 424 -5.10 1.53 26.71
C LEU A 424 -5.71 0.18 27.11
N PRO A 425 -6.67 -0.35 26.33
CA PRO A 425 -7.35 -1.59 26.66
C PRO A 425 -6.37 -2.76 26.76
N GLU A 426 -6.65 -3.71 27.65
CA GLU A 426 -5.87 -4.94 27.77
C GLU A 426 -6.26 -5.93 26.66
N LEU A 427 -5.28 -6.72 26.21
CA LEU A 427 -5.56 -7.81 25.29
C LEU A 427 -6.45 -8.84 26.01
N LYS A 428 -7.56 -9.25 25.38
CA LYS A 428 -8.48 -10.27 25.90
C LYS A 428 -7.92 -11.67 25.78
#